data_AF-A0A7M4FKY2-F1
#
_entry.id   AF-A0A7M4FKY2-F1
#
_cell.length_a   1.000
_cell.length_b   1.000
_cell.length_c   1.000
_cell.angle_alpha   90.00
_cell.angle_beta   90.00
_cell.angle_gamma   90.00
#
_symmetry.space_group_name_H-M   'P 1'
#
loop_
_entity.id
_entity.type
_entity.pdbx_description
1 polymer ?
#
loop_
_entity_poly.entity_id
_entity_poly.type
_entity_poly.pdbx_seq_one_letter_code
_entity_poly.pdbx_strand_id
1 'polypeptide(L)'
;LGPLTELDTKDVDALLKKSEAQHEQPEDGCPFGPLTQRLLQALVEENIISPVEDSPIPEVAGKDSGADGAGTSPRSQNKPFSVPHTKSLEGRIKEELIAQGLLDSEDRPAEDAEDEVLAELRKRQAELKALSAHNRAKKHDLLRLAKEELHRQELRQRVRMADNEVMDAFRKIMAARQKKRTPTKKEKDQAWKTLKERESILKLLDG
;
A
#
# COMPACT_ATOMS: atom_id res chain seq x y z
N LEU A 1 -2.26 -18.89 0.68
CA LEU A 1 -1.92 -17.46 0.56
C LEU A 1 -2.79 -16.72 1.57
N GLY A 2 -2.25 -16.45 2.75
CA GLY A 2 -2.98 -15.79 3.85
C GLY A 2 -3.20 -14.30 3.56
N PRO A 3 -4.20 -13.66 4.20
CA PRO A 3 -4.43 -12.24 4.02
C PRO A 3 -3.31 -11.46 4.70
N LEU A 4 -2.61 -10.64 3.92
CA LEU A 4 -1.71 -9.61 4.44
C LEU A 4 -2.57 -8.61 5.21
N THR A 5 -2.50 -8.67 6.53
CA THR A 5 -3.07 -7.65 7.42
C THR A 5 -2.36 -6.33 7.15
N GLU A 6 -3.10 -5.37 6.58
CA GLU A 6 -2.71 -3.97 6.53
C GLU A 6 -2.48 -3.50 7.97
N LEU A 7 -1.24 -3.14 8.30
CA LEU A 7 -0.91 -2.48 9.57
C LEU A 7 -1.59 -1.12 9.55
N ASP A 8 -2.48 -0.88 10.51
CA ASP A 8 -3.19 0.39 10.63
C ASP A 8 -2.18 1.48 10.98
N THR A 9 -2.25 2.61 10.26
CA THR A 9 -1.38 3.78 10.46
C THR A 9 -1.27 4.23 11.93
N LYS A 10 -2.31 3.97 12.72
CA LYS A 10 -2.36 4.25 14.16
C LYS A 10 -1.43 3.39 15.00
N ASP A 11 -1.18 2.15 14.58
CA ASP A 11 -0.27 1.23 15.28
C ASP A 11 1.20 1.65 15.08
N VAL A 12 1.50 2.23 13.91
CA VAL A 12 2.82 2.79 13.58
C VAL A 12 3.09 4.04 14.41
N ASP A 13 2.13 4.96 14.49
CA ASP A 13 2.24 6.16 15.34
C ASP A 13 2.35 5.80 16.82
N ALA A 14 1.65 4.77 17.28
CA ALA A 14 1.74 4.30 18.66
C ALA A 14 3.11 3.66 18.97
N LEU A 15 3.74 2.99 17.99
CA LEU A 15 5.10 2.45 18.12
C LEU A 15 6.14 3.57 18.18
N LEU A 16 6.05 4.56 17.29
CA LEU A 16 6.93 5.74 17.24
C LEU A 16 6.87 6.54 18.55
N LYS A 17 5.66 6.75 19.07
CA LYS A 17 5.45 7.45 20.34
C LYS A 17 5.95 6.66 21.56
N LYS A 18 5.93 5.32 21.50
CA LYS A 18 6.54 4.45 22.52
C LYS A 18 8.06 4.49 22.48
N SER A 19 8.68 4.58 21.30
CA SER A 19 10.14 4.75 21.19
C SER A 19 10.60 6.12 21.67
N GLU A 20 9.82 7.18 21.43
CA GLU A 20 10.12 8.53 21.94
C GLU A 20 9.99 8.61 23.47
N ALA A 21 8.99 7.93 24.06
CA ALA A 21 8.79 7.89 25.51
C ALA A 21 9.86 7.07 26.27
N GLN A 22 10.64 6.23 25.57
CA GLN A 22 11.81 5.55 26.14
C GLN A 22 13.09 6.40 26.09
N HIS A 23 13.05 7.62 25.54
CA HIS A 23 14.21 8.51 25.42
C HIS A 23 14.39 9.46 26.62
N GLU A 24 13.48 9.46 27.59
CA GLU A 24 13.56 10.30 28.78
C GLU A 24 14.35 9.61 29.92
N GLN A 25 15.61 10.04 30.04
CA GLN A 25 16.54 9.99 31.19
C GLN A 25 16.89 8.64 31.86
N PRO A 26 18.17 8.23 31.83
CA PRO A 26 18.76 7.56 32.97
C PRO A 26 19.05 8.59 34.06
N GLU A 27 18.33 8.49 35.19
CA GLU A 27 18.72 9.05 36.50
C GLU A 27 19.94 8.29 37.05
N ASP A 28 21.04 8.27 36.31
CA ASP A 28 22.35 7.93 36.84
C ASP A 28 23.14 9.23 36.92
N GLY A 29 23.79 9.50 38.04
CA GLY A 29 24.54 10.73 38.33
C GLY A 29 25.77 10.98 37.44
N CYS A 30 25.74 10.50 36.19
CA CYS A 30 26.74 10.68 35.17
C CYS A 30 26.66 12.11 34.59
N PRO A 31 27.77 12.88 34.60
CA PRO A 31 27.77 14.28 34.16
C PRO A 31 27.68 14.45 32.64
N PHE A 32 27.78 13.37 31.86
CA PHE A 32 27.80 13.37 30.40
C PHE A 32 26.40 13.27 29.80
N GLY A 33 26.22 13.76 28.56
CA GLY A 33 24.95 13.63 27.85
C GLY A 33 24.73 12.23 27.27
N PRO A 34 23.51 11.92 26.79
CA PRO A 34 23.13 10.59 26.34
C PRO A 34 23.99 10.02 25.20
N LEU A 35 24.47 10.86 24.28
CA LEU A 35 25.34 10.44 23.18
C LEU A 35 26.68 9.96 23.73
N THR A 36 27.34 10.79 24.54
CA THR A 36 28.62 10.43 25.15
C THR A 36 28.48 9.20 26.03
N GLN A 37 27.40 9.08 26.80
CA GLN A 37 27.14 7.89 27.62
C GLN A 37 26.99 6.62 26.77
N ARG A 38 26.23 6.67 25.68
CA ARG A 38 26.04 5.51 24.78
C ARG A 38 27.34 5.11 24.10
N LEU A 39 28.13 6.08 23.66
CA LEU A 39 29.44 5.81 23.04
C LEU A 39 30.38 5.15 24.04
N LEU A 40 30.46 5.66 25.27
CA LEU A 40 31.28 5.06 26.32
C LEU A 40 30.82 3.63 26.65
N GLN A 41 29.51 3.41 26.76
CA GLN A 41 28.93 2.09 27.01
C GLN A 41 29.31 1.11 25.90
N ALA A 42 29.17 1.51 24.63
CA ALA A 42 29.57 0.68 23.49
C ALA A 42 31.07 0.34 23.51
N LEU A 43 31.93 1.31 23.84
CA LEU A 43 33.38 1.07 23.94
C LEU A 43 33.74 0.09 25.07
N VAL A 44 32.99 0.09 26.18
CA VAL A 44 33.14 -0.88 27.27
C VAL A 44 32.64 -2.26 26.83
N GLU A 45 31.47 -2.34 26.19
CA GLU A 45 30.90 -3.60 25.68
C GLU A 45 31.83 -4.28 24.66
N GLU A 46 32.46 -3.50 23.79
CA GLU A 46 33.43 -3.96 22.79
C GLU A 46 34.83 -4.23 23.37
N ASN A 47 35.02 -4.13 24.69
CA ASN A 47 36.31 -4.27 25.39
C ASN A 47 37.43 -3.37 24.84
N ILE A 48 37.08 -2.24 24.22
CA ILE A 48 38.04 -1.28 23.66
C ILE A 48 38.67 -0.45 24.79
N ILE A 49 37.90 -0.19 25.86
CA ILE A 49 38.38 0.39 27.11
C ILE A 49 38.05 -0.57 28.25
N SER A 50 39.06 -0.96 29.03
CA SER A 50 38.82 -1.69 30.29
C SER A 50 38.24 -0.72 31.32
N PRO A 51 37.25 -1.11 32.13
CA PRO A 51 36.89 -0.33 33.31
C PRO A 51 38.17 -0.13 34.11
N VAL A 52 38.47 1.12 34.48
CA VAL A 52 39.65 1.42 35.29
C VAL A 52 39.44 0.70 36.63
N GLU A 53 40.08 -0.46 36.82
CA GLU A 53 40.20 -1.05 38.14
C GLU A 53 40.88 -0.02 39.04
N ASP A 54 40.35 0.15 40.24
CA ASP A 54 40.76 1.10 41.27
C ASP A 54 42.19 0.76 41.75
N SER A 55 43.18 1.00 40.88
CA SER A 55 44.59 0.82 41.16
C SER A 55 45.10 2.14 41.74
N PRO A 56 45.70 2.13 42.94
CA PRO A 56 46.26 3.34 43.52
C PRO A 56 47.36 3.87 42.60
N ILE A 57 47.19 5.11 42.14
CA ILE A 57 48.15 5.85 41.33
C ILE A 57 49.50 5.86 42.07
N PRO A 58 50.63 5.46 41.45
CA PRO A 58 51.93 5.57 42.10
C PRO A 58 52.27 7.04 42.31
N GLU A 59 52.61 7.43 43.54
CA GLU A 59 53.10 8.76 43.86
C GLU A 59 54.41 9.03 43.10
N VAL A 60 54.33 9.76 41.98
CA VAL A 60 55.49 10.41 41.40
C VAL A 60 55.81 11.67 42.21
N ALA A 61 56.73 11.51 43.16
CA ALA A 61 57.43 12.62 43.77
C ALA A 61 58.22 13.38 42.69
N GLY A 62 57.80 14.60 42.37
CA GLY A 62 58.39 15.40 41.28
C GLY A 62 58.07 16.89 41.38
N LYS A 63 58.75 17.55 42.31
CA LYS A 63 59.15 18.97 42.40
C LYS A 63 58.76 19.93 41.25
N ASP A 64 58.09 21.01 41.63
CA ASP A 64 57.95 22.36 41.02
C ASP A 64 58.14 22.53 39.50
N SER A 65 57.09 22.99 38.79
CA SER A 65 57.12 24.15 37.89
C SER A 65 55.74 24.49 37.29
N GLY A 66 55.29 25.72 37.56
CA GLY A 66 54.43 26.62 36.75
C GLY A 66 53.36 26.11 35.76
N ALA A 67 52.17 26.69 35.95
CA ALA A 67 51.10 27.00 34.97
C ALA A 67 50.04 25.93 34.63
N ASP A 68 48.79 26.30 34.94
CA ASP A 68 47.50 25.83 34.41
C ASP A 68 47.33 24.32 34.18
N GLY A 69 47.05 23.60 35.27
CA GLY A 69 46.47 22.27 35.24
C GLY A 69 45.26 22.20 36.16
N ALA A 70 44.07 21.95 35.62
CA ALA A 70 42.88 21.64 36.41
C ALA A 70 43.13 20.36 37.22
N GLY A 71 43.58 20.53 38.47
CA GLY A 71 43.86 19.44 39.38
C GLY A 71 42.56 18.75 39.80
N THR A 72 42.26 17.60 39.19
CA THR A 72 41.27 16.68 39.73
C THR A 72 41.95 15.82 40.79
N SER A 73 42.06 16.35 42.01
CA SER A 73 42.47 15.57 43.17
C SER A 73 41.30 14.68 43.64
N PRO A 74 41.46 13.35 43.78
CA PRO A 74 40.41 12.49 44.28
C PRO A 74 40.51 12.42 45.81
N ARG A 75 39.90 13.37 46.52
CA ARG A 75 39.74 13.24 47.99
C ARG A 75 38.49 13.91 48.52
N SER A 76 37.35 13.27 48.30
CA SER A 76 36.18 13.29 49.21
C SER A 76 35.11 12.33 48.67
N GLN A 77 34.92 11.19 49.33
CA GLN A 77 33.95 10.16 48.95
C GLN A 77 32.46 10.55 49.11
N ASN A 78 32.13 11.83 49.35
CA ASN A 78 30.75 12.29 49.54
C ASN A 78 30.34 13.46 48.61
N LYS A 79 31.05 13.71 47.50
CA LYS A 79 30.60 14.69 46.48
C LYS A 79 30.50 14.02 45.11
N PRO A 80 29.39 14.22 44.37
CA PRO A 80 29.25 13.67 43.03
C PRO A 80 30.37 14.22 42.13
N PHE A 81 31.01 13.32 41.38
CA PHE A 81 32.06 13.63 40.42
C PHE A 81 31.50 14.58 39.35
N SER A 82 31.91 15.85 39.38
CA SER A 82 31.44 16.87 38.45
C SER A 82 32.55 17.26 37.50
N VAL A 83 32.36 16.94 36.23
CA VAL A 83 33.26 17.33 35.14
C VAL A 83 32.73 18.63 34.53
N PRO A 84 33.55 19.70 34.42
CA PRO A 84 33.12 20.91 33.76
C PRO A 84 32.93 20.70 32.24
N HIS A 85 32.01 21.45 31.65
CA HIS A 85 31.84 21.58 30.19
C HIS A 85 31.34 20.32 29.43
N THR A 86 30.69 19.38 30.12
CA THR A 86 30.16 18.16 29.48
C THR A 86 29.17 18.42 28.34
N LYS A 87 28.37 19.49 28.42
CA LYS A 87 27.47 19.92 27.32
C LYS A 87 28.23 20.35 26.06
N SER A 88 29.37 21.02 26.22
CA SER A 88 30.20 21.44 25.09
C SER A 88 30.96 20.26 24.48
N LEU A 89 31.36 19.29 25.31
CA LEU A 89 31.93 18.03 24.82
C LEU A 89 30.89 17.24 23.99
N GLU A 90 29.67 17.09 24.50
CA GLU A 90 28.56 16.43 23.82
C GLU A 90 28.31 17.03 22.42
N GLY A 91 28.26 18.36 22.34
CA GLY A 91 28.08 19.08 21.07
C GLY A 91 29.21 18.82 20.08
N ARG A 92 30.47 18.91 20.52
CA ARG A 92 31.64 18.68 19.66
C ARG A 92 31.73 17.23 19.17
N ILE A 93 31.41 16.25 20.02
CA ILE A 93 31.34 14.84 19.61
C ILE A 93 30.27 14.65 18.54
N LYS A 94 29.09 15.25 18.72
CA LYS A 94 28.02 15.19 17.72
C LYS A 94 28.45 15.81 16.39
N GLU A 95 29.04 17.01 16.43
CA GLU A 95 29.53 17.71 15.23
C GLU A 95 30.61 16.90 14.50
N GLU A 96 31.56 16.32 15.22
CA GLU A 96 32.64 15.52 14.65
C GLU A 96 32.11 14.22 14.01
N LEU A 97 31.17 13.53 14.67
CA LEU A 97 30.54 12.33 14.13
C LEU A 97 29.72 12.62 12.86
N ILE A 98 29.07 13.79 12.79
CA ILE A 98 28.41 14.26 11.58
C ILE A 98 29.45 14.57 10.49
N ALA A 99 30.54 15.25 10.82
CA ALA A 99 31.61 15.59 9.87
C ALA A 99 32.29 14.35 9.28
N GLN A 100 32.40 13.26 10.06
CA GLN A 100 32.92 11.97 9.60
C GLN A 100 31.88 11.12 8.84
N GLY A 101 30.63 11.58 8.73
CA GLY A 101 29.55 10.88 8.05
C GLY A 101 29.01 9.67 8.82
N LEU A 102 29.24 9.61 10.14
CA LEU A 102 28.75 8.54 11.03
C LEU A 102 27.36 8.85 11.61
N LEU A 103 26.99 10.14 11.64
CA LEU A 103 25.65 10.61 12.02
C LEU A 103 25.12 11.58 10.94
N ASP A 104 23.81 11.56 10.73
CA ASP A 104 23.15 12.54 9.87
C ASP A 104 22.99 13.88 10.61
N SER A 105 23.10 14.97 9.85
CA SER A 105 22.74 16.30 10.35
C SER A 105 21.22 16.38 10.47
N GLU A 106 20.71 16.69 11.67
CA GLU A 106 19.27 16.92 11.93
C GLU A 106 18.64 17.98 10.99
N ASP A 107 19.47 18.80 10.34
CA ASP A 107 19.08 19.83 9.36
C ASP A 107 18.98 19.33 7.91
N ARG A 108 19.07 18.03 7.62
CA ARG A 108 18.70 17.55 6.27
C ARG A 108 17.18 17.63 6.12
N PRO A 109 16.65 18.51 5.24
CA PRO A 109 15.24 18.40 4.89
C PRO A 109 15.05 17.01 4.29
N ALA A 110 14.01 16.31 4.75
CA ALA A 110 13.70 14.95 4.33
C ALA A 110 13.81 14.82 2.81
N GLU A 111 14.80 14.08 2.33
CA GLU A 111 14.97 13.70 0.92
C GLU A 111 13.81 12.79 0.43
N ASP A 112 12.74 12.62 1.21
CA ASP A 112 11.47 12.00 0.82
C ASP A 112 10.68 12.80 -0.24
N ALA A 113 11.06 14.06 -0.51
CA ALA A 113 10.40 14.89 -1.51
C ALA A 113 10.82 14.56 -2.97
N GLU A 114 11.89 13.79 -3.19
CA GLU A 114 12.47 13.54 -4.52
C GLU A 114 12.85 12.08 -4.79
N ASP A 115 12.15 11.10 -4.18
CA ASP A 115 12.28 9.71 -4.64
C ASP A 115 11.59 9.55 -6.01
N GLU A 116 12.35 9.82 -7.08
CA GLU A 116 11.94 9.72 -8.48
C GLU A 116 11.37 8.33 -8.81
N VAL A 117 11.96 7.28 -8.21
CA VAL A 117 11.51 5.90 -8.40
C VAL A 117 10.13 5.70 -7.77
N LEU A 118 9.93 6.18 -6.55
CA LEU A 118 8.65 6.11 -5.87
C LEU A 118 7.58 6.97 -6.56
N ALA A 119 7.94 8.15 -7.07
CA ALA A 119 7.04 9.00 -7.84
C ALA A 119 6.57 8.32 -9.14
N GLU A 120 7.49 7.74 -9.91
CA GLU A 120 7.16 7.00 -11.12
C GLU A 120 6.37 5.72 -10.79
N LEU A 121 6.69 5.02 -9.71
CA LEU A 121 5.91 3.86 -9.25
C LEU A 121 4.47 4.24 -8.92
N ARG A 122 4.25 5.34 -8.19
CA ARG A 122 2.91 5.86 -7.87
C ARG A 122 2.14 6.24 -9.14
N LYS A 123 2.80 6.89 -10.10
CA LYS A 123 2.21 7.21 -11.39
C LYS A 123 1.77 5.95 -12.15
N ARG A 124 2.64 4.93 -12.25
CA ARG A 124 2.30 3.65 -12.89
C ARG A 124 1.18 2.91 -12.17
N GLN A 125 1.16 2.95 -10.84
CA GLN A 125 0.05 2.40 -10.06
C GLN A 125 -1.27 3.11 -10.37
N ALA A 126 -1.26 4.44 -10.51
CA ALA A 126 -2.47 5.20 -10.87
C ALA A 126 -2.95 4.85 -12.29
N GLU A 127 -2.04 4.77 -13.27
CA GLU A 127 -2.34 4.33 -14.64
C GLU A 127 -2.93 2.92 -14.66
N LEU A 128 -2.33 1.98 -13.93
CA LEU A 128 -2.80 0.60 -13.84
C LEU A 128 -4.19 0.50 -13.21
N LYS A 129 -4.46 1.30 -12.15
CA LYS A 129 -5.78 1.37 -11.51
C LYS A 129 -6.83 1.89 -12.48
N ALA A 130 -6.52 2.96 -13.22
CA ALA A 130 -7.41 3.55 -14.22
C ALA A 130 -7.72 2.55 -15.36
N LEU A 131 -6.70 1.89 -15.92
CA LEU A 131 -6.86 0.86 -16.94
C LEU A 131 -7.68 -0.33 -16.43
N SER A 132 -7.43 -0.79 -15.21
CA SER A 132 -8.16 -1.89 -14.60
C SER A 132 -9.64 -1.55 -14.36
N ALA A 133 -9.95 -0.30 -14.01
CA ALA A 133 -11.33 0.17 -13.89
C ALA A 133 -12.03 0.23 -15.26
N HIS A 134 -11.34 0.79 -16.26
CA HIS A 134 -11.86 0.85 -17.63
C HIS A 134 -12.16 -0.54 -18.20
N ASN A 135 -11.21 -1.48 -18.07
CA ASN A 135 -11.37 -2.84 -18.56
C ASN A 135 -12.51 -3.58 -17.85
N ARG A 136 -12.68 -3.37 -16.54
CA ARG A 136 -13.82 -3.92 -15.80
C ARG A 136 -15.14 -3.37 -16.34
N ALA A 137 -15.27 -2.07 -16.51
CA ALA A 137 -16.47 -1.45 -17.07
C ALA A 137 -16.78 -1.99 -18.48
N LYS A 138 -15.78 -2.03 -19.37
CA LYS A 138 -15.94 -2.56 -20.73
C LYS A 138 -16.31 -4.04 -20.76
N LYS A 139 -15.77 -4.86 -19.87
CA LYS A 139 -16.17 -6.27 -19.74
C LYS A 139 -17.65 -6.39 -19.38
N HIS A 140 -18.13 -5.60 -18.43
CA HIS A 140 -19.55 -5.60 -18.04
C HIS A 140 -20.45 -5.14 -19.20
N ASP A 141 -20.06 -4.08 -19.91
CA ASP A 141 -20.80 -3.57 -21.08
C ASP A 141 -20.87 -4.62 -22.19
N LEU A 142 -19.74 -5.24 -22.55
CA LEU A 142 -19.68 -6.27 -23.57
C LEU A 142 -20.52 -7.49 -23.19
N LEU A 143 -20.50 -7.90 -21.93
CA LEU A 143 -21.33 -9.00 -21.44
C LEU A 143 -22.82 -8.67 -21.58
N ARG A 144 -23.24 -7.45 -21.25
CA ARG A 144 -24.62 -7.00 -21.42
C ARG A 144 -25.02 -7.05 -22.89
N LEU A 145 -24.21 -6.45 -23.77
CA LEU A 145 -24.46 -6.45 -25.21
C LEU A 145 -24.52 -7.86 -25.80
N ALA A 146 -23.64 -8.78 -25.36
CA ALA A 146 -23.64 -10.16 -25.81
C ALA A 146 -24.92 -10.91 -25.40
N LYS A 147 -25.43 -10.67 -24.18
CA LYS A 147 -26.71 -11.25 -23.71
C LYS A 147 -27.90 -10.71 -24.51
N GLU A 148 -27.93 -9.40 -24.75
CA GLU A 148 -28.97 -8.78 -25.60
C GLU A 148 -28.93 -9.34 -27.03
N GLU A 149 -27.73 -9.51 -27.58
CA GLU A 149 -27.56 -10.06 -28.92
C GLU A 149 -27.97 -11.53 -29.01
N LEU A 150 -27.64 -12.33 -28.00
CA LEU A 150 -28.11 -13.73 -27.90
C LEU A 150 -29.65 -13.78 -27.92
N HIS A 151 -30.31 -12.93 -27.13
CA HIS A 151 -31.77 -12.85 -27.12
C HIS A 151 -32.33 -12.43 -28.49
N ARG A 152 -31.73 -11.45 -29.16
CA ARG A 152 -32.10 -11.06 -30.53
C ARG A 152 -31.89 -12.19 -31.54
N GLN A 153 -30.85 -13.01 -31.38
CA GLN A 153 -30.62 -14.17 -32.23
C GLN A 153 -31.68 -15.25 -32.03
N GLU A 154 -32.08 -15.52 -30.78
CA GLU A 154 -33.17 -16.45 -30.46
C GLU A 154 -34.50 -15.99 -31.05
N LEU A 155 -34.81 -14.69 -30.96
CA LEU A 155 -35.98 -14.11 -31.61
C LEU A 155 -35.92 -14.26 -33.13
N ARG A 156 -34.79 -13.94 -33.78
CA ARG A 156 -34.61 -14.16 -35.23
C ARG A 156 -34.82 -15.62 -35.63
N GLN A 157 -34.33 -16.56 -34.83
CA GLN A 157 -34.56 -17.98 -35.08
C GLN A 157 -36.04 -18.35 -34.98
N ARG A 158 -36.75 -17.81 -33.97
CA ARG A 158 -38.21 -18.00 -33.84
C ARG A 158 -38.98 -17.39 -35.00
N VAL A 159 -38.58 -16.21 -35.50
CA VAL A 159 -39.17 -15.62 -36.71
C VAL A 159 -39.02 -16.56 -37.91
N ARG A 160 -37.81 -17.12 -38.13
CA ARG A 160 -37.58 -18.07 -39.24
C ARG A 160 -38.48 -19.31 -39.13
N MET A 161 -38.68 -19.83 -37.92
CA MET A 161 -39.59 -20.96 -37.69
C MET A 161 -41.04 -20.59 -37.99
N ALA A 162 -41.52 -19.44 -37.49
CA ALA A 162 -42.87 -18.94 -37.75
C ALA A 162 -43.10 -18.67 -39.25
N ASP A 163 -42.10 -18.13 -39.97
CA ASP A 163 -42.16 -17.93 -41.41
C ASP A 163 -42.34 -19.26 -42.17
N ASN A 164 -41.62 -20.31 -41.76
CA ASN A 164 -41.79 -21.64 -42.34
C ASN A 164 -43.20 -22.19 -42.10
N GLU A 165 -43.75 -22.01 -40.90
CA GLU A 165 -45.12 -22.43 -40.58
C GLU A 165 -46.18 -21.66 -41.36
N VAL A 166 -45.98 -20.36 -41.58
CA VAL A 166 -46.84 -19.54 -42.46
C VAL A 166 -46.80 -20.07 -43.89
N MET A 167 -45.62 -20.42 -44.41
CA MET A 167 -45.48 -21.01 -45.74
C MET A 167 -46.14 -22.39 -45.84
N ASP A 168 -46.07 -23.22 -44.78
CA ASP A 168 -46.78 -24.50 -44.72
C ASP A 168 -48.31 -24.34 -44.70
N ALA A 169 -48.81 -23.41 -43.89
CA ALA A 169 -50.23 -23.09 -43.86
C ALA A 169 -50.73 -22.58 -45.22
N PHE A 170 -49.94 -21.72 -45.88
CA PHE A 170 -50.22 -21.24 -47.23
C PHE A 170 -50.25 -22.40 -48.25
N ARG A 171 -49.23 -23.28 -48.24
CA ARG A 171 -49.20 -24.48 -49.11
C ARG A 171 -50.44 -25.36 -48.93
N LYS A 172 -50.88 -25.60 -47.68
CA LYS A 172 -52.10 -26.37 -47.39
C LYS A 172 -53.36 -25.71 -47.96
N ILE A 173 -53.51 -24.39 -47.78
CA ILE A 173 -54.62 -23.62 -48.36
C ILE A 173 -54.61 -23.70 -49.89
N MET A 174 -53.44 -23.55 -50.52
CA MET A 174 -53.29 -23.62 -51.97
C MET A 174 -53.60 -25.02 -52.49
N ALA A 175 -53.17 -26.08 -51.80
CA ALA A 175 -53.50 -27.46 -52.15
C ALA A 175 -55.01 -27.74 -52.07
N ALA A 176 -55.71 -27.18 -51.08
CA ALA A 176 -57.17 -27.27 -51.01
C ALA A 176 -57.83 -26.58 -52.22
N ARG A 177 -57.38 -25.37 -52.56
CA ARG A 177 -57.87 -24.61 -53.72
C ARG A 177 -57.60 -25.32 -55.05
N GLN A 178 -56.43 -25.92 -55.22
CA GLN A 178 -56.10 -26.73 -56.41
C GLN A 178 -57.05 -27.91 -56.59
N LYS A 179 -57.49 -28.53 -55.49
CA LYS A 179 -58.53 -29.58 -55.49
C LYS A 179 -59.95 -29.03 -55.65
N LYS A 180 -60.11 -27.76 -56.04
CA LYS A 180 -61.38 -27.02 -56.14
C LYS A 180 -62.23 -27.08 -54.86
N ARG A 181 -61.57 -27.22 -53.71
CA ARG A 181 -62.20 -27.32 -52.39
C ARG A 181 -61.93 -26.05 -51.59
N THR A 182 -62.96 -25.53 -50.92
CA THR A 182 -62.79 -24.44 -49.98
C THR A 182 -61.95 -24.87 -48.78
N PRO A 183 -60.93 -24.09 -48.35
CA PRO A 183 -60.18 -24.37 -47.13
C PRO A 183 -61.13 -24.49 -45.92
N THR A 184 -60.92 -25.51 -45.10
CA THR A 184 -61.68 -25.76 -43.88
C THR A 184 -61.49 -24.64 -42.86
N LYS A 185 -62.42 -24.53 -41.92
CA LYS A 185 -62.27 -23.67 -40.75
C LYS A 185 -60.95 -23.95 -40.02
N LYS A 186 -60.61 -25.22 -39.78
CA LYS A 186 -59.34 -25.60 -39.13
C LYS A 186 -58.10 -25.10 -39.87
N GLU A 187 -58.08 -25.19 -41.22
CA GLU A 187 -56.95 -24.69 -42.02
C GLU A 187 -56.84 -23.16 -41.98
N LYS A 188 -57.97 -22.45 -42.00
CA LYS A 188 -58.02 -20.98 -41.86
C LYS A 188 -57.58 -20.53 -40.46
N ASP A 189 -58.08 -21.18 -39.42
CA ASP A 189 -57.74 -20.88 -38.03
C ASP A 189 -56.25 -21.12 -37.78
N GLN A 190 -55.69 -22.21 -38.32
CA GLN A 190 -54.25 -22.48 -38.24
C GLN A 190 -53.42 -21.40 -38.96
N ALA A 191 -53.81 -20.99 -40.17
CA ALA A 191 -53.12 -19.93 -40.90
C ALA A 191 -53.19 -18.57 -40.19
N TRP A 192 -54.34 -18.26 -39.58
CA TRP A 192 -54.47 -17.07 -38.75
C TRP A 192 -53.55 -17.16 -37.53
N LYS A 193 -53.58 -18.28 -36.80
CA LYS A 193 -52.73 -18.50 -35.63
C LYS A 193 -51.25 -18.25 -35.93
N THR A 194 -50.72 -18.85 -37.00
CA THR A 194 -49.29 -18.71 -37.36
C THR A 194 -48.94 -17.28 -37.80
N LEU A 195 -49.86 -16.58 -38.48
CA LEU A 195 -49.68 -15.15 -38.80
C LEU A 195 -49.63 -14.27 -37.54
N LYS A 196 -50.49 -14.54 -36.55
CA LYS A 196 -50.51 -13.78 -35.29
C LYS A 196 -49.28 -14.06 -34.43
N GLU A 197 -48.82 -15.30 -34.41
CA GLU A 197 -47.59 -15.69 -33.73
C GLU A 197 -46.37 -14.99 -34.36
N ARG A 198 -46.25 -15.01 -35.70
CA ARG A 198 -45.22 -14.27 -36.42
C ARG A 198 -45.24 -12.78 -36.09
N GLU A 199 -46.42 -12.15 -36.14
CA GLU A 199 -46.60 -10.73 -35.82
C GLU A 199 -46.15 -10.42 -34.38
N SER A 200 -46.49 -11.30 -33.43
CA SER A 200 -46.08 -11.15 -32.03
C SER A 200 -44.57 -11.22 -31.86
N ILE A 201 -43.89 -12.12 -32.56
CA ILE A 201 -42.43 -12.27 -32.44
C ILE A 201 -41.72 -11.06 -33.07
N LEU A 202 -42.21 -10.55 -34.21
CA LEU A 202 -41.65 -9.37 -34.85
C LEU A 202 -41.77 -8.13 -33.97
N LYS A 203 -42.89 -7.93 -33.27
CA LYS A 203 -43.04 -6.83 -32.30
C LYS A 203 -42.03 -6.89 -31.17
N LEU A 204 -41.63 -8.10 -30.73
CA LEU A 204 -40.59 -8.28 -29.73
C LEU A 204 -39.18 -8.05 -30.28
N LEU A 205 -39.00 -8.13 -31.60
CA LEU A 205 -37.72 -7.91 -32.26
C LEU A 205 -37.48 -6.42 -32.58
N ASP A 206 -38.55 -5.70 -32.91
CA ASP A 206 -38.53 -4.28 -33.30
C ASP A 206 -38.56 -3.32 -32.10
N GLY A 207 -38.88 -3.82 -30.89
CA GLY A 207 -38.87 -3.07 -29.64
C GLY A 207 -37.53 -3.14 -28.92
#